data_AF-A0AAW0VWQ5-F1
#
_entry.id   AF-A0AAW0VWQ5-F1
#
_cell.length_a   1.000
_cell.length_b   1.000
_cell.length_c   1.000
_cell.angle_alpha   90.00
_cell.angle_beta   90.00
_cell.angle_gamma   90.00
#
_symmetry.space_group_name_H-M   'P 1'
#
loop_
_entity.id
_entity.type
_entity.pdbx_description
1 polymer ?
#
loop_
_entity_poly.entity_id
_entity_poly.type
_entity_poly.pdbx_seq_one_letter_code
_entity_poly.pdbx_strand_id
1 'polypeptide(L)'
;QGQPGARRIRHAAGKRAEFVRRRLRKAQPERREAQLRLVDGRADWEGNVQIYHEGRWGNICDDEWDTREGEIVCRTLGFPGLQKVTYTGLYGHVKDRYWMDNLFCVGTEESLTDCRFDGWGVHDCQNDESAGVVCQSHFATTPGTPTLPPRDEPIIVNKTKLGHSVEGNIQLRVLGGRTDSEGRVEV
;
A
#
# COMPACT_ATOMS: atom_id res chain seq x y z
N GLN A 1 -18.76 58.74 8.51
CA GLN A 1 -17.82 58.62 7.37
C GLN A 1 -16.98 57.38 7.60
N GLY A 2 -17.21 56.32 6.81
CA GLY A 2 -16.61 54.99 6.99
C GLY A 2 -15.21 54.91 6.40
N GLN A 3 -14.25 54.43 7.20
CA GLN A 3 -12.82 54.37 6.84
C GLN A 3 -12.55 53.43 5.64
N PRO A 4 -11.79 53.83 4.59
CA PRO A 4 -11.58 53.03 3.37
C PRO A 4 -10.61 51.84 3.50
N GLY A 5 -10.00 51.61 4.68
CA GLY A 5 -8.85 50.71 4.83
C GLY A 5 -9.18 49.22 5.05
N ALA A 6 -10.34 48.88 5.60
CA ALA A 6 -10.62 47.52 6.05
C ALA A 6 -10.92 46.52 4.92
N ARG A 7 -11.35 47.00 3.74
CA ARG A 7 -11.77 46.15 2.61
C ARG A 7 -10.57 45.59 1.82
N ARG A 8 -9.45 46.32 1.75
CA ARG A 8 -8.22 45.90 1.04
C ARG A 8 -7.47 44.78 1.76
N ILE A 9 -7.42 44.81 3.09
CA ILE A 9 -6.70 43.80 3.90
C ILE A 9 -7.37 42.43 3.80
N ARG A 10 -8.72 42.37 3.84
CA ARG A 10 -9.48 41.13 3.68
C ARG A 10 -9.30 40.50 2.28
N HIS A 11 -9.25 41.32 1.22
CA HIS A 11 -8.99 40.84 -0.13
C HIS A 11 -7.57 40.26 -0.31
N ALA A 12 -6.56 40.86 0.32
CA ALA A 12 -5.18 40.37 0.26
C ALA A 12 -4.99 39.04 1.01
N ALA A 13 -5.65 38.88 2.16
CA ALA A 13 -5.65 37.63 2.93
C ALA A 13 -6.36 36.49 2.17
N GLY A 14 -7.51 36.77 1.54
CA GLY A 14 -8.22 35.80 0.70
C GLY A 14 -7.38 35.30 -0.48
N LYS A 15 -6.70 36.21 -1.19
CA LYS A 15 -5.80 35.86 -2.32
C LYS A 15 -4.59 35.04 -1.88
N ARG A 16 -3.99 35.34 -0.72
CA ARG A 16 -2.88 34.54 -0.16
C ARG A 16 -3.33 33.14 0.24
N ALA A 17 -4.48 33.00 0.89
CA ALA A 17 -5.04 31.70 1.27
C ALA A 17 -5.39 30.85 0.03
N GLU A 18 -5.94 31.46 -1.01
CA GLU A 18 -6.25 30.79 -2.27
C GLU A 18 -4.99 30.36 -3.04
N PHE A 19 -3.95 31.20 -3.07
CA PHE A 19 -2.64 30.86 -3.65
C PHE A 19 -1.97 29.69 -2.92
N VAL A 20 -1.98 29.69 -1.58
CA VAL A 20 -1.46 28.58 -0.77
C VAL A 20 -2.25 27.30 -1.02
N ARG A 21 -3.60 27.36 -1.03
CA ARG A 21 -4.45 26.21 -1.37
C ARG A 21 -4.17 25.66 -2.77
N ARG A 22 -3.93 26.52 -3.75
CA ARG A 22 -3.62 26.13 -5.14
C ARG A 22 -2.24 25.48 -5.25
N ARG A 23 -1.23 25.96 -4.49
CA ARG A 23 0.08 25.30 -4.37
C ARG A 23 -0.01 23.96 -3.66
N LEU A 24 -0.76 23.87 -2.56
CA LEU A 24 -0.94 22.61 -1.84
C LEU A 24 -1.66 21.58 -2.71
N ARG A 25 -2.71 21.95 -3.46
CA ARG A 25 -3.39 21.04 -4.41
C ARG A 25 -2.47 20.54 -5.53
N LYS A 26 -1.58 21.39 -6.03
CA LYS A 26 -0.62 21.02 -7.08
C LYS A 26 0.51 20.11 -6.56
N ALA A 27 0.90 20.26 -5.28
CA ALA A 27 1.96 19.49 -4.64
C ALA A 27 1.50 18.15 -4.00
N GLN A 28 0.24 17.73 -4.17
CA GLN A 28 -0.26 16.43 -3.71
C GLN A 28 -0.02 15.31 -4.73
N PRO A 29 -0.32 15.47 -6.05
CA PRO A 29 -0.04 14.43 -7.04
C PRO A 29 1.45 14.10 -7.17
N GLU A 30 2.34 15.10 -7.05
CA GLU A 30 3.80 14.89 -7.17
C GLU A 30 4.41 14.09 -6.00
N ARG A 31 3.74 14.00 -4.84
CA ARG A 31 4.29 13.26 -3.69
C ARG A 31 4.08 11.75 -3.76
N ARG A 32 3.19 11.30 -4.64
CA ARG A 32 2.80 9.90 -4.74
C ARG A 32 3.27 9.22 -6.02
N GLU A 33 3.91 9.97 -6.90
CA GLU A 33 4.43 9.42 -8.15
C GLU A 33 5.31 8.20 -7.90
N ALA A 34 5.09 7.15 -8.70
CA ALA A 34 5.78 5.86 -8.59
C ALA A 34 5.62 5.12 -7.25
N GLN A 35 4.70 5.54 -6.37
CA GLN A 35 4.41 4.76 -5.15
C GLN A 35 3.82 3.41 -5.52
N LEU A 36 4.22 2.39 -4.77
CA LEU A 36 3.72 1.01 -4.91
C LEU A 36 2.71 0.69 -3.81
N ARG A 37 1.79 -0.24 -4.10
CA ARG A 37 0.95 -0.93 -3.12
C ARG A 37 0.62 -2.34 -3.58
N LEU A 38 0.30 -3.21 -2.61
CA LEU A 38 -0.29 -4.51 -2.87
C LEU A 38 -1.79 -4.45 -2.63
N VAL A 39 -2.58 -5.07 -3.50
CA VAL A 39 -4.05 -5.13 -3.39
C VAL A 39 -4.57 -6.56 -3.54
N ASP A 40 -5.74 -6.80 -2.96
CA ASP A 40 -6.51 -8.06 -3.05
C ASP A 40 -5.82 -9.33 -2.52
N GLY A 41 -4.64 -9.19 -1.92
CA GLY A 41 -4.02 -10.23 -1.10
C GLY A 41 -4.75 -10.43 0.23
N ARG A 42 -4.51 -11.56 0.90
CA ARG A 42 -5.12 -11.86 2.21
C ARG A 42 -4.50 -11.07 3.38
N ALA A 43 -3.65 -10.10 3.07
CA ALA A 43 -2.40 -9.87 3.75
C ALA A 43 -1.70 -8.61 3.21
N ASP A 44 -0.95 -7.86 4.01
CA ASP A 44 -0.19 -6.69 3.53
C ASP A 44 1.11 -7.05 2.77
N TRP A 45 1.58 -8.28 2.87
CA TRP A 45 2.83 -8.80 2.27
C TRP A 45 2.58 -9.62 1.00
N GLU A 46 1.36 -9.69 0.49
CA GLU A 46 1.06 -10.32 -0.80
C GLU A 46 -0.08 -9.61 -1.52
N GLY A 47 -0.11 -9.70 -2.85
CA GLY A 47 -1.18 -9.10 -3.66
C GLY A 47 -0.76 -8.76 -5.09
N ASN A 48 -1.71 -8.25 -5.87
CA ASN A 48 -1.44 -7.63 -7.17
C ASN A 48 -0.67 -6.31 -6.95
N VAL A 49 0.36 -6.06 -7.76
CA VAL A 49 1.18 -4.85 -7.66
C VAL A 49 0.49 -3.72 -8.40
N GLN A 50 0.28 -2.59 -7.72
CA GLN A 50 -0.15 -1.36 -8.34
C GLN A 50 0.87 -0.24 -8.15
N ILE A 51 1.02 0.58 -9.18
CA ILE A 51 1.85 1.79 -9.20
C ILE A 51 0.98 3.03 -9.37
N TYR A 52 1.36 4.12 -8.72
CA TYR A 52 0.67 5.41 -8.85
C TYR A 52 1.35 6.29 -9.90
N HIS A 53 0.60 6.68 -10.92
CA HIS A 53 1.05 7.55 -12.00
C HIS A 53 -0.07 8.51 -12.38
N GLU A 54 0.26 9.78 -12.68
CA GLU A 54 -0.69 10.81 -13.12
C GLU A 54 -1.96 10.93 -12.25
N GLY A 55 -1.80 10.78 -10.93
CA GLY A 55 -2.91 10.95 -10.00
C GLY A 55 -3.80 9.71 -9.81
N ARG A 56 -3.48 8.57 -10.45
CA ARG A 56 -4.30 7.36 -10.41
C ARG A 56 -3.45 6.11 -10.19
N TRP A 57 -4.02 5.15 -9.47
CA TRP A 57 -3.46 3.80 -9.39
C TRP A 57 -3.74 3.03 -10.68
N GLY A 58 -2.79 2.18 -11.04
CA GLY A 58 -2.92 1.21 -12.13
C GLY A 58 -2.01 0.02 -11.89
N ASN A 59 -2.27 -1.06 -12.60
CA ASN A 59 -1.59 -2.34 -12.46
C ASN A 59 -0.32 -2.37 -13.30
N ILE A 60 0.48 -3.39 -13.07
CA ILE A 60 1.65 -3.75 -13.86
C ILE A 60 1.33 -5.06 -14.57
N CYS A 61 1.62 -5.15 -15.87
CA CYS A 61 1.42 -6.37 -16.62
C CYS A 61 2.43 -7.44 -16.21
N ASP A 62 2.04 -8.71 -16.30
CA ASP A 62 2.90 -9.83 -15.95
C ASP A 62 3.84 -10.30 -17.07
N ASP A 63 3.83 -9.62 -18.22
CA ASP A 63 4.79 -9.81 -19.30
C ASP A 63 6.20 -9.30 -18.92
N GLU A 64 7.19 -10.17 -19.15
CA GLU A 64 8.58 -10.05 -18.68
C GLU A 64 8.74 -9.91 -17.15
N TRP A 65 7.65 -10.09 -16.37
CA TRP A 65 7.67 -10.00 -14.92
C TRP A 65 8.38 -11.18 -14.25
N ASP A 66 9.39 -10.90 -13.44
CA ASP A 66 10.03 -11.92 -12.63
C ASP A 66 10.54 -11.46 -11.26
N THR A 67 11.32 -12.34 -10.65
CA THR A 67 11.88 -12.13 -9.31
C THR A 67 12.66 -10.82 -9.16
N ARG A 68 13.25 -10.26 -10.23
CA ARG A 68 14.02 -9.00 -10.14
C ARG A 68 13.09 -7.82 -9.87
N GLU A 69 11.98 -7.73 -10.58
CA GLU A 69 10.94 -6.74 -10.33
C GLU A 69 10.30 -6.97 -8.96
N GLY A 70 10.02 -8.24 -8.63
CA GLY A 70 9.45 -8.62 -7.34
C GLY A 70 10.29 -8.22 -6.13
N GLU A 71 11.62 -8.36 -6.20
CA GLU A 71 12.53 -7.93 -5.13
C GLU A 71 12.51 -6.41 -4.95
N ILE A 72 12.46 -5.63 -6.04
CA ILE A 72 12.32 -4.18 -5.97
C ILE A 72 11.01 -3.81 -5.28
N VAL A 73 9.89 -4.47 -5.61
CA VAL A 73 8.59 -4.24 -4.96
C VAL A 73 8.67 -4.51 -3.47
N CYS A 74 9.12 -5.70 -3.06
CA CYS A 74 9.13 -6.08 -1.66
C CYS A 74 10.03 -5.17 -0.82
N ARG A 75 11.23 -4.85 -1.33
CA ARG A 75 12.15 -3.92 -0.67
C ARG A 75 11.56 -2.50 -0.58
N THR A 76 10.95 -1.99 -1.65
CA THR A 76 10.35 -0.64 -1.69
C THR A 76 9.21 -0.51 -0.67
N LEU A 77 8.45 -1.58 -0.48
CA LEU A 77 7.36 -1.65 0.49
C LEU A 77 7.85 -1.95 1.92
N GLY A 78 9.15 -2.18 2.11
CA GLY A 78 9.77 -2.37 3.42
C GLY A 78 9.80 -3.82 3.92
N PHE A 79 9.45 -4.79 3.07
CA PHE A 79 9.53 -6.20 3.43
C PHE A 79 10.99 -6.72 3.35
N PRO A 80 11.36 -7.74 4.15
CA PRO A 80 12.74 -8.25 4.20
C PRO A 80 13.25 -8.91 2.93
N GLY A 81 12.36 -9.34 2.04
CA GLY A 81 12.72 -9.94 0.76
C GLY A 81 11.50 -10.49 0.01
N LEU A 82 11.73 -11.04 -1.18
CA LEU A 82 10.73 -11.74 -1.97
C LEU A 82 10.61 -13.21 -1.54
N GLN A 83 9.40 -13.77 -1.56
CA GLN A 83 9.18 -15.23 -1.56
C GLN A 83 8.92 -15.77 -2.96
N LYS A 84 8.02 -15.12 -3.71
CA LYS A 84 7.72 -15.46 -5.11
C LYS A 84 6.98 -14.32 -5.80
N VAL A 85 7.03 -14.33 -7.13
CA VAL A 85 6.14 -13.54 -7.99
C VAL A 85 4.90 -14.35 -8.36
N THR A 86 3.86 -13.64 -8.79
CA THR A 86 2.60 -14.22 -9.24
C THR A 86 2.16 -13.57 -10.55
N TYR A 87 1.40 -14.33 -11.32
CA TYR A 87 1.02 -14.05 -12.70
C TYR A 87 -0.49 -14.20 -12.84
N THR A 88 -1.02 -13.83 -14.00
CA THR A 88 -2.40 -14.09 -14.42
C THR A 88 -3.43 -13.59 -13.40
N GLY A 89 -3.13 -12.47 -12.73
CA GLY A 89 -4.05 -11.82 -11.81
C GLY A 89 -4.47 -12.75 -10.66
N LEU A 90 -3.52 -13.48 -10.06
CA LEU A 90 -3.77 -14.47 -8.99
C LEU A 90 -4.70 -13.95 -7.87
N TYR A 91 -4.61 -12.66 -7.55
CA TYR A 91 -5.40 -12.01 -6.49
C TYR A 91 -6.74 -11.46 -6.98
N GLY A 92 -7.10 -11.71 -8.24
CA GLY A 92 -8.36 -11.34 -8.86
C GLY A 92 -8.18 -10.46 -10.09
N HIS A 93 -9.23 -10.43 -10.92
CA HIS A 93 -9.30 -9.55 -12.09
C HIS A 93 -9.22 -8.10 -11.68
N VAL A 94 -8.40 -7.37 -12.42
CA VAL A 94 -8.21 -5.95 -12.17
C VAL A 94 -9.24 -5.11 -12.91
N LYS A 95 -9.80 -4.14 -12.19
CA LYS A 95 -10.74 -3.15 -12.73
C LYS A 95 -10.05 -1.86 -13.17
N ASP A 96 -8.83 -1.66 -12.69
CA ASP A 96 -8.01 -0.50 -12.97
C ASP A 96 -7.18 -0.70 -14.26
N ARG A 97 -6.65 0.39 -14.81
CA ARG A 97 -5.81 0.36 -16.02
C ARG A 97 -4.43 -0.25 -15.75
N TYR A 98 -3.69 -0.59 -16.80
CA TYR A 98 -2.25 -0.89 -16.69
C TYR A 98 -1.42 0.38 -16.92
N TRP A 99 -0.33 0.49 -16.16
CA TRP A 99 0.64 1.59 -16.29
C TRP A 99 1.97 1.17 -16.87
N MET A 100 2.37 -0.08 -16.66
CA MET A 100 3.63 -0.64 -17.09
C MET A 100 3.39 -1.99 -17.74
N ASP A 101 4.15 -2.27 -18.80
CA ASP A 101 4.12 -3.48 -19.60
C ASP A 101 5.52 -3.78 -20.16
N ASN A 102 5.83 -5.05 -20.42
CA ASN A 102 7.16 -5.57 -20.76
C ASN A 102 8.23 -5.01 -19.81
N LEU A 103 7.96 -5.11 -18.51
CA LEU A 103 8.80 -4.52 -17.47
C LEU A 103 10.01 -5.42 -17.20
N PHE A 104 11.19 -4.92 -17.58
CA PHE A 104 12.44 -5.64 -17.50
C PHE A 104 13.47 -4.87 -16.70
N CYS A 105 13.78 -5.38 -15.51
CA CYS A 105 14.85 -4.94 -14.64
C CYS A 105 16.07 -5.86 -14.77
N VAL A 106 17.27 -5.30 -14.63
CA VAL A 106 18.52 -6.06 -14.53
C VAL A 106 18.81 -6.52 -13.09
N GLY A 107 18.13 -5.94 -12.10
CA GLY A 107 18.20 -6.31 -10.68
C GLY A 107 19.02 -5.37 -9.81
N THR A 108 19.49 -4.23 -10.36
CA THR A 108 20.26 -3.22 -9.63
C THR A 108 19.48 -1.93 -9.39
N GLU A 109 18.32 -1.80 -10.01
CA GLU A 109 17.44 -0.66 -9.95
C GLU A 109 16.91 -0.41 -8.53
N GLU A 110 16.65 0.85 -8.18
CA GLU A 110 16.06 1.22 -6.89
C GLU A 110 14.54 1.30 -6.98
N SER A 111 14.01 1.66 -8.15
CA SER A 111 12.58 1.76 -8.45
C SER A 111 12.22 1.00 -9.73
N LEU A 112 10.98 0.52 -9.84
CA LEU A 112 10.45 -0.06 -11.08
C LEU A 112 10.48 0.94 -12.25
N THR A 113 10.45 2.23 -11.96
CA THR A 113 10.55 3.29 -12.98
C THR A 113 11.94 3.42 -13.61
N ASP A 114 12.96 2.84 -12.98
CA ASP A 114 14.33 2.84 -13.50
C ASP A 114 14.59 1.67 -14.46
N CYS A 115 13.68 0.68 -14.47
CA CYS A 115 13.72 -0.46 -15.35
C CYS A 115 13.22 -0.09 -16.75
N ARG A 116 13.51 -0.95 -17.74
CA ARG A 116 12.96 -0.78 -19.09
C ARG A 116 11.50 -1.25 -19.09
N PHE A 117 10.62 -0.48 -19.72
CA PHE A 117 9.24 -0.84 -20.03
C PHE A 117 8.78 -0.05 -21.25
N ASP A 118 7.65 -0.41 -21.86
CA ASP A 118 7.20 0.16 -23.14
C ASP A 118 6.70 1.61 -23.08
N GLY A 119 6.62 2.16 -21.86
CA GLY A 119 6.16 3.51 -21.57
C GLY A 119 4.83 3.53 -20.84
N TRP A 120 4.54 4.68 -20.20
CA TRP A 120 3.40 4.80 -19.30
C TRP A 120 2.05 4.58 -20.02
N GLY A 121 1.33 3.54 -19.58
CA GLY A 121 0.02 3.20 -20.11
C GLY A 121 0.03 2.68 -21.56
N VAL A 122 1.21 2.32 -22.08
CA VAL A 122 1.37 1.56 -23.33
C VAL A 122 1.39 0.09 -22.94
N HIS A 123 0.36 -0.65 -23.33
CA HIS A 123 0.22 -2.07 -23.05
C HIS A 123 -0.79 -2.73 -23.99
N ASP A 124 -0.71 -4.04 -24.18
CA ASP A 124 -1.75 -4.86 -24.81
C ASP A 124 -2.42 -5.88 -23.87
N CYS A 125 -2.08 -5.79 -22.58
CA CYS A 125 -2.57 -6.68 -21.54
C CYS A 125 -4.08 -6.61 -21.27
N GLN A 126 -4.66 -7.79 -21.01
CA GLN A 126 -6.03 -8.08 -20.61
C GLN A 126 -6.21 -7.96 -19.09
N ASN A 127 -7.46 -7.96 -18.62
CA ASN A 127 -7.80 -7.72 -17.20
C ASN A 127 -7.37 -8.84 -16.23
N ASP A 128 -6.87 -9.96 -16.75
CA ASP A 128 -6.29 -11.07 -16.00
C ASP A 128 -4.77 -11.10 -16.06
N GLU A 129 -4.09 -10.18 -16.75
CA GLU A 129 -2.62 -10.22 -16.91
C GLU A 129 -1.92 -9.33 -15.88
N SER A 130 -2.39 -9.37 -14.63
CA SER A 130 -1.81 -8.55 -13.55
C SER A 130 -0.68 -9.28 -12.82
N ALA A 131 0.45 -8.58 -12.72
CA ALA A 131 1.59 -8.98 -11.92
C ALA A 131 1.31 -8.85 -10.42
N GLY A 132 1.83 -9.79 -9.64
CA GLY A 132 1.76 -9.78 -8.19
C GLY A 132 3.02 -10.32 -7.52
N VAL A 133 3.07 -10.19 -6.20
CA VAL A 133 4.15 -10.70 -5.36
C VAL A 133 3.63 -11.34 -4.08
N VAL A 134 4.44 -12.23 -3.53
CA VAL A 134 4.44 -12.63 -2.12
C VAL A 134 5.79 -12.26 -1.54
N CYS A 135 5.79 -11.32 -0.61
CA CYS A 135 6.96 -10.88 0.13
C CYS A 135 7.15 -11.69 1.42
N GLN A 136 8.34 -11.61 2.00
CA GLN A 136 8.60 -12.17 3.32
C GLN A 136 7.84 -11.35 4.37
N SER A 137 7.00 -12.02 5.18
CA SER A 137 6.40 -11.37 6.34
C SER A 137 7.46 -11.12 7.41
N HIS A 138 7.40 -10.00 8.12
CA HIS A 138 8.31 -9.71 9.24
C HIS A 138 8.26 -10.73 10.39
N PHE A 139 7.25 -11.59 10.45
CA PHE A 139 7.09 -12.63 11.47
C PHE A 139 7.71 -13.98 11.11
N ALA A 140 8.28 -14.14 9.91
CA ALA A 140 8.81 -15.41 9.43
C ALA A 140 10.32 -15.55 9.68
N THR A 141 10.73 -15.57 10.96
CA THR A 141 12.05 -16.12 11.33
C THR A 141 11.98 -16.88 12.65
N THR A 142 11.50 -18.12 12.59
CA THR A 142 12.07 -19.18 13.43
C THR A 142 12.11 -20.48 12.61
N PRO A 143 13.28 -20.90 12.10
CA PRO A 143 13.43 -22.21 11.48
C PRO A 143 13.43 -23.26 12.60
N GLY A 144 12.26 -23.86 12.85
CA GLY A 144 12.13 -24.94 13.82
C GLY A 144 10.68 -25.20 14.17
N THR A 145 10.04 -26.12 13.43
CA THR A 145 8.74 -26.73 13.73
C THR A 145 7.53 -25.77 13.75
N PRO A 146 6.50 -25.97 12.91
CA PRO A 146 5.19 -25.35 13.14
C PRO A 146 4.57 -26.00 14.38
N THR A 147 5.01 -25.56 15.56
CA THR A 147 4.21 -25.72 16.76
C THR A 147 3.20 -24.61 16.68
N LEU A 148 1.93 -24.99 16.49
CA LEU A 148 0.79 -24.10 16.53
C LEU A 148 1.01 -23.05 17.63
N PRO A 149 0.75 -21.75 17.39
CA PRO A 149 0.76 -20.78 18.47
C PRO A 149 -0.16 -21.31 19.58
N PRO A 150 0.27 -21.28 20.86
CA PRO A 150 -0.59 -21.65 21.97
C PRO A 150 -1.89 -20.86 21.84
N ARG A 151 -3.03 -21.56 21.72
CA ARG A 151 -4.36 -20.98 21.48
C ARG A 151 -4.87 -20.08 22.62
N ASP A 152 -4.04 -19.80 23.62
CA ASP A 152 -4.44 -19.17 24.87
C ASP A 152 -3.57 -17.96 25.26
N GLU A 153 -2.72 -17.42 24.39
CA GLU A 153 -2.06 -16.14 24.70
C GLU A 153 -2.96 -14.94 24.34
N PRO A 154 -3.37 -14.13 25.34
CA PRO A 154 -4.23 -12.97 25.10
C PRO A 154 -3.44 -11.84 24.42
N ILE A 155 -4.06 -11.21 23.42
CA ILE A 155 -3.57 -9.96 22.84
C ILE A 155 -3.75 -8.86 23.89
N ILE A 156 -2.65 -8.39 24.48
CA ILE A 156 -2.68 -7.30 25.48
C ILE A 156 -2.78 -5.96 24.76
N VAL A 157 -3.98 -5.37 24.76
CA VAL A 157 -4.20 -4.01 24.26
C VAL A 157 -3.97 -3.01 25.39
N ASN A 158 -2.81 -2.34 25.39
CA ASN A 158 -2.52 -1.28 26.36
C ASN A 158 -3.44 -0.07 26.07
N LYS A 159 -4.41 0.18 26.96
CA LYS A 159 -5.29 1.36 26.85
C LYS A 159 -4.48 2.64 27.06
N THR A 160 -4.55 3.56 26.12
CA THR A 160 -4.20 4.97 26.34
C THR A 160 -5.27 5.58 27.26
N LYS A 161 -4.83 6.15 28.38
CA LYS A 161 -5.65 6.68 29.47
C LYS A 161 -6.63 7.76 28.97
N LEU A 162 -7.90 7.41 28.77
CA LEU A 162 -9.01 8.37 28.86
C LEU A 162 -9.55 8.30 30.30
N GLY A 163 -9.69 9.47 30.92
CA GLY A 163 -9.86 9.63 32.35
C GLY A 163 -11.05 8.90 32.99
N HIS A 164 -10.84 8.60 34.28
CA HIS A 164 -11.78 8.07 35.27
C HIS A 164 -12.37 6.67 35.03
N SER A 165 -11.73 5.70 35.71
CA SER A 165 -12.32 4.52 36.37
C SER A 165 -12.01 3.13 35.78
N VAL A 166 -11.60 2.28 36.74
CA VAL A 166 -11.33 0.83 36.79
C VAL A 166 -10.16 0.29 35.95
N GLU A 167 -9.05 0.01 36.64
CA GLU A 167 -7.97 -0.85 36.18
C GLU A 167 -8.50 -2.26 35.94
N GLY A 168 -8.61 -2.60 34.66
CA GLY A 168 -8.83 -3.95 34.18
C GLY A 168 -8.34 -4.01 32.75
N ASN A 169 -7.37 -4.88 32.47
CA ASN A 169 -7.00 -5.21 31.11
C ASN A 169 -8.21 -5.91 30.49
N ILE A 170 -8.76 -5.34 29.42
CA ILE A 170 -9.78 -6.05 28.64
C ILE A 170 -9.05 -7.11 27.83
N GLN A 171 -9.30 -8.38 28.13
CA GLN A 171 -8.77 -9.49 27.35
C GLN A 171 -9.75 -9.80 26.22
N LEU A 172 -9.41 -9.36 25.02
CA LEU A 172 -10.17 -9.73 23.83
C LEU A 172 -9.64 -11.07 23.32
N ARG A 173 -10.55 -12.01 23.04
CA ARG A 173 -10.23 -13.23 22.30
C ARG A 173 -11.10 -13.34 21.06
N VAL A 174 -10.52 -13.79 19.95
CA VAL A 174 -11.24 -14.08 18.71
C VAL A 174 -11.35 -15.60 18.61
N LEU A 175 -12.57 -16.13 18.79
CA LEU A 175 -12.84 -17.56 18.70
C LEU A 175 -13.43 -17.90 17.33
N GLY A 176 -12.78 -18.82 16.64
CA GLY A 176 -13.30 -19.46 15.43
C GLY A 176 -13.42 -18.50 14.24
N GLY A 177 -12.50 -18.62 13.29
CA GLY A 177 -12.54 -17.99 11.99
C GLY A 177 -11.59 -18.68 11.02
N ARG A 178 -11.69 -18.33 9.73
CA ARG A 178 -10.82 -18.91 8.68
C ARG A 178 -9.49 -18.17 8.55
N THR A 179 -9.40 -16.97 9.12
CA THR A 179 -8.21 -16.12 9.18
C THR A 179 -7.99 -15.62 10.61
N ASP A 180 -6.83 -15.02 10.86
CA ASP A 180 -6.45 -14.37 12.13
C ASP A 180 -7.26 -13.10 12.44
N SER A 181 -7.96 -12.58 11.43
CA SER A 181 -8.76 -11.35 11.48
C SER A 181 -10.27 -11.62 11.47
N GLU A 182 -10.67 -12.90 11.45
CA GLU A 182 -12.06 -13.33 11.43
C GLU A 182 -12.40 -14.15 12.67
N GLY A 183 -13.58 -13.92 13.24
CA GLY A 183 -14.17 -14.79 14.24
C GLY A 183 -15.03 -14.06 15.26
N ARG A 184 -15.59 -14.81 16.19
CA ARG A 184 -16.40 -14.24 17.27
C ARG A 184 -15.48 -13.56 18.28
N VAL A 185 -15.62 -12.24 18.42
CA VAL A 185 -14.93 -11.47 19.45
C VAL A 185 -15.63 -11.70 20.79
N GLU A 186 -14.85 -12.11 21.79
CA GLU A 186 -15.27 -12.19 23.18
C GLU A 186 -14.40 -11.27 24.03
N VAL A 187 -15.00 -10.68 25.06
CA VAL A 187 -14.46 -9.62 25.92
C VAL A 187 -14.40 -10.09 27.36
#